data_AF-A0A949EX21-F1
#
_entry.id   AF-A0A949EX21-F1
#
_cell.length_a   1.000
_cell.length_b   1.000
_cell.length_c   1.000
_cell.angle_alpha   90.00
_cell.angle_beta   90.00
_cell.angle_gamma   90.00
#
_symmetry.space_group_name_H-M   'P 1'
#
loop_
_entity.id
_entity.type
_entity.pdbx_description
1 polymer ?
#
loop_
_entity_poly.entity_id
_entity_poly.type
_entity_poly.pdbx_seq_one_letter_code
_entity_poly.pdbx_strand_id
1 'polypeptide(L)' 'MATKSMTDEEQLDCEIKKLPGEYLPNLLQIVRLFRESVTLKPAEDSFRQGWKESVAGETRPVSELWNGINAD' A
#
# COMPACT_ATOMS: atom_id res chain seq x y z
N MET A 1 10.47 -24.66 -31.56
CA MET A 1 9.57 -23.48 -31.54
C MET A 1 9.62 -22.92 -30.13
N ALA A 2 10.17 -21.71 -29.96
CA ALA A 2 10.32 -21.12 -28.62
C ALA A 2 8.97 -20.57 -28.16
N THR A 3 8.39 -21.17 -27.12
CA THR A 3 7.20 -20.63 -26.46
C THR A 3 7.62 -19.38 -25.69
N LYS A 4 7.27 -18.21 -26.22
CA LYS A 4 7.32 -16.96 -25.46
C LYS A 4 6.34 -17.12 -24.30
N SER A 5 6.86 -17.27 -23.09
CA SER A 5 6.06 -17.26 -21.87
C SER A 5 5.32 -15.93 -21.78
N MET A 6 3.99 -15.96 -21.64
CA MET A 6 3.20 -14.75 -21.41
C MET A 6 3.71 -14.02 -20.17
N THR A 7 3.76 -12.70 -20.23
CA THR A 7 4.06 -11.86 -19.07
C THR A 7 2.89 -11.89 -18.10
N ASP A 8 3.13 -11.56 -16.82
CA ASP A 8 2.08 -11.52 -15.80
C ASP A 8 0.96 -10.53 -16.18
N GLU A 9 1.30 -9.44 -16.86
CA GLU A 9 0.34 -8.45 -17.37
C GLU A 9 -0.59 -9.06 -18.43
N GLU A 10 -0.05 -9.85 -19.36
CA GLU A 10 -0.82 -10.52 -20.41
C GLU A 10 -1.76 -11.59 -19.81
N GLN A 11 -1.31 -12.30 -18.77
CA GLN A 11 -2.15 -13.27 -18.07
C GLN A 11 -3.29 -12.59 -17.32
N LEU A 12 -3.01 -11.46 -16.66
CA LEU A 12 -4.02 -10.71 -15.92
C LEU A 12 -5.12 -10.16 -16.85
N ASP A 13 -4.75 -9.63 -18.02
CA ASP A 13 -5.72 -9.17 -19.03
C ASP A 13 -6.61 -10.32 -19.54
N CYS A 14 -6.03 -11.50 -19.78
CA CYS A 14 -6.80 -12.68 -20.18
C CYS A 14 -7.81 -13.12 -19.11
N GLU A 15 -7.43 -13.10 -17.84
CA GLU A 15 -8.35 -13.48 -16.75
C GLU A 15 -9.46 -12.42 -16.56
N ILE A 16 -9.14 -11.13 -16.64
CA ILE A 16 -10.13 -10.05 -16.57
C ILE A 16 -11.19 -10.20 -17.68
N LYS A 17 -10.78 -10.52 -18.91
CA LYS A 17 -11.70 -10.70 -20.04
C LYS A 17 -12.64 -11.89 -19.91
N LYS A 18 -12.27 -12.91 -19.13
CA LYS A 18 -13.12 -14.09 -18.89
C LYS A 18 -14.14 -13.86 -17.78
N LEU A 19 -13.98 -12.82 -16.97
CA LEU A 19 -14.88 -12.55 -15.86
C LEU A 19 -16.25 -12.04 -16.34
N PRO A 20 -17.34 -12.50 -15.73
CA PRO A 20 -18.65 -11.90 -15.96
C PRO A 20 -18.65 -10.42 -15.58
N GLY A 21 -19.26 -9.59 -16.42
CA GLY A 21 -19.23 -8.13 -16.27
C GLY A 21 -19.74 -7.62 -14.92
N GLU A 22 -20.63 -8.36 -14.26
CA GLU A 22 -21.18 -8.04 -12.94
C GLU A 22 -20.14 -8.00 -11.81
N TYR A 23 -19.01 -8.70 -11.96
CA TYR A 23 -17.93 -8.72 -10.96
C TYR A 23 -16.79 -7.72 -11.25
N LEU A 24 -16.76 -7.12 -12.44
CA LEU A 24 -15.72 -6.14 -12.81
C LEU A 24 -15.64 -4.93 -11.85
N PRO A 25 -16.77 -4.37 -11.34
CA PRO A 25 -16.70 -3.28 -10.36
C PRO A 25 -15.98 -3.71 -9.06
N ASN A 26 -16.23 -4.92 -8.58
CA ASN A 26 -15.60 -5.45 -7.37
C ASN A 26 -14.10 -5.68 -7.60
N LEU A 27 -13.72 -6.24 -8.76
CA LEU A 27 -12.32 -6.42 -9.11
C LEU A 27 -11.59 -5.08 -9.22
N LEU A 28 -12.21 -4.07 -9.83
CA LEU A 28 -11.64 -2.73 -9.92
C LEU A 28 -11.38 -2.13 -8.53
N GLN A 29 -12.28 -2.35 -7.57
CA GLN A 29 -12.08 -1.91 -6.19
C GLN A 29 -10.89 -2.62 -5.53
N ILE A 30 -10.75 -3.94 -5.73
CA ILE A 30 -9.61 -4.70 -5.21
C ILE A 30 -8.28 -4.18 -5.79
N VAL A 31 -8.21 -3.95 -7.10
CA VAL A 31 -6.99 -3.42 -7.75
C VAL A 31 -6.64 -2.03 -7.23
N ARG A 32 -7.64 -1.17 -6.99
CA ARG A 32 -7.41 0.17 -6.40
C ARG A 32 -6.84 0.06 -4.98
N LEU A 33 -7.44 -0.78 -4.14
CA LEU A 33 -6.97 -1.02 -2.77
C LEU A 33 -5.56 -1.61 -2.76
N PHE A 34 -5.28 -2.57 -3.64
CA PHE A 34 -3.95 -3.16 -3.77
C PHE A 34 -2.93 -2.10 -4.19
N ARG A 35 -3.24 -1.30 -5.21
CA ARG A 35 -2.39 -0.18 -5.63
C ARG A 35 -2.13 0.75 -4.46
N GLU A 36 -3.15 1.18 -3.73
CA GLU A 36 -2.99 2.04 -2.55
C GLU A 36 -2.09 1.39 -1.49
N SER A 37 -2.25 0.09 -1.23
CA SER A 37 -1.43 -0.63 -0.24
C SER A 37 0.05 -0.71 -0.62
N VAL A 38 0.36 -0.86 -1.91
CA VAL A 38 1.76 -0.91 -2.38
C VAL A 38 2.34 0.49 -2.64
N THR A 39 1.48 1.50 -2.80
CA THR A 39 1.86 2.92 -2.98
C THR A 39 1.92 3.67 -1.66
N LEU A 40 1.44 3.09 -0.54
CA LEU A 40 1.76 3.58 0.80
C LEU A 40 3.28 3.72 0.88
N LYS A 41 3.76 4.88 1.36
CA LYS A 41 5.19 5.13 1.56
C LYS A 41 5.76 3.88 2.24
N PRO A 42 6.84 3.28 1.71
CA PRO A 42 7.43 2.11 2.34
C PRO A 42 7.60 2.43 3.82
N ALA A 43 7.12 1.54 4.70
CA ALA A 43 7.38 1.68 6.12
C ALA A 43 8.88 1.90 6.39
N GLU A 44 9.74 1.44 5.47
CA GLU A 44 11.17 1.74 5.41
C GLU A 44 11.49 3.24 5.44
N ASP A 45 10.82 4.10 4.69
CA ASP A 45 11.11 5.54 4.68
C ASP A 45 10.63 6.22 5.96
N SER A 46 9.44 5.84 6.45
CA SER A 46 8.95 6.27 7.76
C SER A 46 9.88 5.81 8.89
N PHE A 47 10.40 4.58 8.81
CA PHE A 47 11.32 4.01 9.78
C PHE A 47 12.68 4.67 9.71
N ARG A 48 13.22 4.91 8.50
CA ARG A 48 14.49 5.60 8.28
C ARG A 48 14.43 7.02 8.83
N GLN A 49 13.31 7.71 8.64
CA GLN A 49 13.09 9.04 9.19
C GLN A 49 12.99 9.00 10.72
N GLY A 50 12.12 8.15 11.27
CA GLY A 50 11.99 7.99 12.73
C GLY A 50 13.28 7.56 13.41
N TRP A 51 14.12 6.76 12.74
CA TRP A 51 15.44 6.38 13.22
C TRP A 51 16.40 7.57 13.31
N LYS A 52 16.43 8.44 12.30
CA LYS A 52 17.23 9.67 12.31
C LYS A 52 16.77 10.62 13.43
N GLU A 53 15.47 10.83 13.56
CA GLU A 53 14.85 11.68 14.60
C GLU A 53 15.19 11.15 15.99
N SER A 54 15.10 9.83 16.20
CA SER A 54 15.45 9.21 17.48
C SER A 54 16.93 9.36 17.82
N VAL A 55 17.84 9.22 16.86
CA VAL A 55 19.29 9.41 17.08
C VAL A 55 19.62 10.88 17.32
N ALA A 56 18.92 11.81 16.66
CA ALA A 56 19.07 13.25 16.86
C ALA A 56 18.45 13.76 18.17
N GLY A 57 17.72 12.90 18.91
CA GLY A 57 17.03 13.27 20.13
C GLY A 57 15.73 14.06 19.89
N GLU A 58 15.24 14.12 18.64
CA GLU A 58 13.99 14.73 18.23
C GLU A 58 12.79 13.86 18.62
N THR A 59 12.71 13.52 19.90
CA THR A 59 11.68 12.67 20.48
C THR A 59 10.80 13.47 21.41
N ARG A 60 9.55 13.02 21.58
CA ARG A 60 8.65 13.54 22.61
C ARG A 60 8.37 12.44 23.62
N PRO A 61 8.26 12.77 24.92
CA PRO A 61 7.93 11.79 25.92
C PRO A 61 6.50 11.26 25.70
N VAL A 62 6.31 9.97 26.00
CA VAL A 62 5.02 9.29 25.82
C VAL A 62 3.89 9.97 26.61
N SER A 63 4.21 10.62 27.72
CA SER A 63 3.25 11.39 28.53
C SER A 63 2.62 12.57 27.76
N GLU A 64 3.28 13.07 26.72
CA GLU A 64 2.78 14.19 25.89
C GLU A 64 1.97 13.74 24.68
N LEU A 65 1.85 12.43 24.43
CA LEU A 65 1.18 11.89 23.24
C LEU A 65 -0.29 12.32 23.13
N TRP A 66 -0.96 12.50 24.28
CA TRP A 66 -2.37 12.87 24.37
C TRP A 66 -2.59 14.37 24.57
N ASN A 67 -1.54 15.18 24.60
CA ASN A 67 -1.67 16.63 24.80
C ASN A 67 -2.45 17.26 23.63
N GLY A 68 -3.54 17.97 23.94
CA GLY A 68 -4.39 18.62 22.94
C GLY A 68 -5.40 17.69 22.26
N ILE A 69 -5.36 16.38 22.57
CA ILE A 69 -6.45 15.44 22.29
C ILE A 69 -7.29 15.36 23.57
N ASN A 70 -7.94 16.47 23.93
CA ASN A 70 -9.01 16.40 24.92
C ASN A 70 -10.18 15.68 24.26
N ALA A 71 -10.43 14.44 24.70
CA ALA A 71 -11.73 13.81 24.56
C ALA A 71 -12.65 14.40 25.63
N ASP A 72 -13.16 15.60 25.37
CA ASP A 72 -14.41 16.07 25.99
C ASP A 72 -15.58 15.69 25.08
#